data_AF-A0A2N1PJT1-F1
#
_entry.id   AF-A0A2N1PJT1-F1
#
_cell.length_a   1.000
_cell.length_b   1.000
_cell.length_c   1.000
_cell.angle_alpha   90.00
_cell.angle_beta   90.00
_cell.angle_gamma   90.00
#
_symmetry.space_group_name_H-M   'P 1'
#
loop_
_entity.id
_entity.type
_entity.pdbx_description
1 polymer ?
#
loop_
_entity_poly.entity_id
_entity_poly.type
_entity_poly.pdbx_seq_one_letter_code
_entity_poly.pdbx_strand_id
1 'polypeptide(L)'
;MKGKEMNKTIILTALLLIFLITAENAAIANEWLIENYSLDKKEINKGINRIVSGKTMVPVGLDVLDKRLYVHYVPNRMIGVTQWNVDLFNTVKSFNAGVDRHVAQGYIPVDLTVFGETMLVLFLKMKMKIDSWKWITTKVDGKEIAQGIKKFRNQGYVPSGITTFSNTFGILLIRPVTHQASTWQIGSYSRDASEIRKEILKEIAAGYTPFGLLTGSRITNVMLLKLENKSKPSPAASQTPTASQTPATSLTHIKSPTSNVSPTSTATLALKPEMLMGEISEFLSLLRANPEQASDIYITPEGKPGFMDISTLCGPAMKFLATGEVPMISWLGPSEAMVGLYHPWADLMLLTEWRASNFGAAIHSLELVTGDFLRNGGEPPYQIMPLWRQPGQGLPPEALRKTVSETGAAFRSIFRDALPGGKWRMELPAFRNATLLTANASLGALSLSRILKSFHALASEPDKKALAKELGKTMKMLGQGGIREILQKTGKGSAGSTSSAGSARYLQKTSASYWSQAQIMDLVTAREGALVFLNSPGSPWVFISLLFDLHDGRAKLQRIDLIDLPDGSFNQ
;
A
#
# COMPACT_ATOMS: atom_id res chain seq x y z
N MET A 1 11.08 -48.71 -57.65
CA MET A 1 10.28 -48.52 -56.41
C MET A 1 10.65 -47.29 -55.56
N LYS A 2 11.54 -46.37 -55.98
CA LYS A 2 11.98 -45.24 -55.11
C LYS A 2 11.26 -43.89 -55.30
N GLY A 3 10.46 -43.71 -56.36
CA GLY A 3 9.79 -42.42 -56.63
C GLY A 3 8.44 -42.19 -55.93
N LYS A 4 7.70 -43.26 -55.61
CA LYS A 4 6.33 -43.16 -55.06
C LYS A 4 6.32 -42.93 -53.54
N GLU A 5 7.36 -43.37 -52.84
CA GLU A 5 7.57 -43.14 -51.41
C GLU A 5 8.01 -41.69 -51.13
N MET A 6 8.87 -41.12 -51.98
CA MET A 6 9.40 -39.76 -51.78
C MET A 6 8.33 -38.67 -51.90
N ASN A 7 7.34 -38.84 -52.79
CA ASN A 7 6.21 -37.91 -52.89
C ASN A 7 5.29 -37.92 -51.66
N LYS A 8 5.16 -39.07 -50.96
CA LYS A 8 4.32 -39.13 -49.75
C LYS A 8 4.97 -38.39 -48.59
N THR A 9 6.28 -38.49 -48.42
CA THR A 9 7.01 -37.79 -47.36
C THR A 9 6.95 -36.28 -47.54
N ILE A 10 7.12 -35.77 -48.77
CA ILE A 10 7.05 -34.32 -49.05
C ILE A 10 5.65 -33.77 -48.79
N ILE A 11 4.59 -34.48 -49.17
CA ILE A 11 3.20 -34.07 -48.92
C ILE A 11 2.90 -34.08 -47.41
N LEU A 12 3.39 -35.09 -46.68
CA LEU A 12 3.18 -35.18 -45.23
C LEU A 12 3.91 -34.06 -44.47
N THR A 13 5.15 -33.75 -44.85
CA THR A 13 5.92 -32.64 -44.27
C THR A 13 5.30 -31.28 -44.59
N ALA A 14 4.80 -31.07 -45.82
CA ALA A 14 4.09 -29.85 -46.18
C ALA A 14 2.78 -29.69 -45.41
N LEU A 15 2.01 -30.78 -45.22
CA LEU A 15 0.79 -30.77 -44.40
C LEU A 15 1.10 -30.50 -42.93
N LEU A 16 2.18 -31.08 -42.38
CA LEU A 16 2.62 -30.82 -41.00
C LEU A 16 3.06 -29.37 -40.81
N LEU A 17 3.76 -28.79 -41.78
CA LEU A 17 4.18 -27.38 -41.76
C LEU A 17 2.96 -26.44 -41.83
N ILE A 18 1.97 -26.75 -42.67
CA ILE A 18 0.71 -25.99 -42.75
C ILE A 18 -0.10 -26.13 -41.45
N PHE A 19 -0.07 -27.31 -40.80
CA PHE A 19 -0.73 -27.53 -39.51
C PHE A 19 -0.04 -26.76 -38.36
N LEU A 20 1.29 -26.69 -38.36
CA LEU A 20 2.07 -25.90 -37.40
C LEU A 20 1.84 -24.39 -37.58
N ILE A 21 1.78 -23.90 -38.82
CA ILE A 21 1.52 -22.48 -39.13
C ILE A 21 0.07 -22.10 -38.80
N THR A 22 -0.91 -23.01 -38.94
CA THR A 22 -2.31 -22.73 -38.57
C THR A 22 -2.56 -22.83 -37.06
N ALA A 23 -1.82 -23.69 -36.34
CA ALA A 23 -1.92 -23.81 -34.89
C ALA A 23 -1.38 -22.57 -34.15
N GLU A 24 -0.29 -21.95 -34.61
CA GLU A 24 0.24 -20.70 -34.02
C GLU A 24 -0.71 -19.50 -34.23
N ASN A 25 -1.40 -19.43 -35.37
CA ASN A 25 -2.38 -18.37 -35.62
C ASN A 25 -3.68 -18.52 -34.80
N ALA A 26 -4.00 -19.72 -34.32
CA ALA A 26 -5.13 -19.94 -33.41
C ALA A 26 -4.83 -19.51 -31.96
N ALA A 27 -3.55 -19.45 -31.56
CA ALA A 27 -3.15 -19.02 -30.21
C ALA A 27 -3.26 -17.49 -30.01
N ILE A 28 -3.15 -16.71 -31.08
CA ILE A 28 -3.28 -15.22 -31.06
C ILE A 28 -4.76 -14.79 -30.84
N ALA A 29 -5.70 -15.73 -30.98
CA ALA A 29 -7.13 -15.46 -30.91
C ALA A 29 -7.58 -14.96 -29.51
N ASN A 30 -6.87 -15.33 -28.44
CA ASN A 30 -7.25 -15.04 -27.06
C ASN A 30 -6.13 -14.32 -26.31
N GLU A 31 -5.65 -13.21 -26.87
CA GLU A 31 -4.66 -12.37 -26.20
C GLU A 31 -5.35 -11.30 -25.36
N TRP A 32 -5.00 -11.25 -24.08
CA TRP A 32 -5.21 -10.10 -23.20
C TRP A 32 -3.82 -9.60 -22.81
N LEU A 33 -3.61 -8.29 -22.87
CA LEU A 33 -2.31 -7.66 -22.72
C LEU A 33 -2.41 -6.44 -21.81
N ILE A 34 -1.44 -6.24 -20.91
CA ILE A 34 -1.22 -4.98 -20.21
C ILE A 34 0.11 -4.40 -20.69
N GLU A 35 0.09 -3.14 -21.07
CA GLU A 35 1.27 -2.34 -21.36
C GLU A 35 1.30 -1.11 -20.47
N ASN A 36 2.46 -0.49 -20.36
CA ASN A 36 2.59 0.74 -19.58
C ASN A 36 3.39 1.82 -20.31
N TYR A 37 2.97 3.06 -20.14
CA TYR A 37 3.52 4.23 -20.82
C TYR A 37 3.91 5.31 -19.82
N SER A 38 4.79 6.23 -20.24
CA SER A 38 4.94 7.50 -19.53
C SER A 38 3.64 8.32 -19.63
N LEU A 39 3.42 9.24 -18.69
CA LEU A 39 2.25 10.14 -18.69
C LEU A 39 2.37 11.30 -19.69
N ASP A 40 3.02 11.08 -20.83
CA ASP A 40 3.10 12.03 -21.93
C ASP A 40 2.07 11.65 -23.02
N LYS A 41 1.23 12.61 -23.44
CA LYS A 41 0.15 12.34 -24.40
C LYS A 41 0.68 11.80 -25.73
N LYS A 42 1.84 12.26 -26.21
CA LYS A 42 2.40 11.79 -27.49
C LYS A 42 2.90 10.35 -27.37
N GLU A 43 3.59 10.03 -26.27
CA GLU A 43 4.06 8.67 -25.99
C GLU A 43 2.91 7.69 -25.78
N ILE A 44 1.87 8.09 -25.02
CA ILE A 44 0.63 7.31 -24.86
C ILE A 44 0.03 7.02 -26.24
N ASN A 45 -0.16 8.06 -27.06
CA ASN A 45 -0.78 7.89 -28.37
C ASN A 45 0.05 7.02 -29.31
N LYS A 46 1.37 7.18 -29.31
CA LYS A 46 2.29 6.37 -30.10
C LYS A 46 2.27 4.91 -29.65
N GLY A 47 2.30 4.67 -28.34
CA GLY A 47 2.28 3.34 -27.73
C GLY A 47 0.98 2.58 -28.01
N ILE A 48 -0.16 3.23 -27.83
CA ILE A 48 -1.48 2.65 -28.17
C ILE A 48 -1.58 2.41 -29.68
N ASN A 49 -1.19 3.37 -30.52
CA ASN A 49 -1.26 3.21 -31.98
C ASN A 49 -0.42 2.04 -32.49
N ARG A 50 0.76 1.80 -31.89
CA ARG A 50 1.60 0.64 -32.24
C ARG A 50 0.87 -0.70 -32.05
N ILE A 51 0.04 -0.81 -31.03
CA ILE A 51 -0.71 -2.04 -30.71
C ILE A 51 -1.98 -2.12 -31.56
N VAL A 52 -2.69 -1.00 -31.70
CA VAL A 52 -3.97 -0.94 -32.42
C VAL A 52 -3.81 -0.95 -33.95
N SER A 53 -2.65 -0.55 -34.50
CA SER A 53 -2.42 -0.49 -35.96
C SER A 53 -2.53 -1.86 -36.65
N GLY A 54 -2.27 -2.95 -35.92
CA GLY A 54 -2.53 -4.31 -36.40
C GLY A 54 -4.03 -4.67 -36.49
N LYS A 55 -4.92 -3.81 -35.99
CA LYS A 55 -6.38 -3.99 -35.86
C LYS A 55 -6.81 -5.23 -35.07
N THR A 56 -5.88 -5.93 -34.45
CA THR A 56 -6.15 -7.14 -33.65
C THR A 56 -6.59 -6.79 -32.25
N MET A 57 -6.07 -5.71 -31.67
CA MET A 57 -6.26 -5.33 -30.26
C MET A 57 -6.83 -3.91 -30.11
N VAL A 58 -7.50 -3.64 -29.00
CA VAL A 58 -8.04 -2.32 -28.64
C VAL A 58 -7.91 -2.06 -27.14
N PRO A 59 -7.54 -0.84 -26.70
CA PRO A 59 -7.53 -0.50 -25.28
C PRO A 59 -8.95 -0.49 -24.70
N VAL A 60 -9.12 -1.02 -23.48
CA VAL A 60 -10.43 -1.09 -22.80
C VAL A 60 -10.40 -0.66 -21.34
N GLY A 61 -9.25 -0.18 -20.88
CA GLY A 61 -9.11 0.37 -19.55
C GLY A 61 -7.70 0.87 -19.29
N LEU A 62 -7.60 1.71 -18.29
CA LEU A 62 -6.44 2.49 -17.99
C LEU A 62 -6.34 2.78 -16.50
N ASP A 63 -5.13 2.73 -15.98
CA ASP A 63 -4.88 3.17 -14.62
C ASP A 63 -3.49 3.78 -14.48
N VAL A 64 -3.28 4.59 -13.44
CA VAL A 64 -1.97 5.18 -13.15
C VAL A 64 -1.42 4.60 -11.86
N LEU A 65 -0.25 3.97 -11.97
CA LEU A 65 0.53 3.48 -10.83
C LEU A 65 1.99 3.87 -11.06
N ASP A 66 2.67 4.34 -10.02
CA ASP A 66 4.09 4.70 -10.08
C ASP A 66 4.44 5.70 -11.21
N LYS A 67 3.56 6.68 -11.46
CA LYS A 67 3.67 7.69 -12.55
C LYS A 67 3.71 7.09 -13.97
N ARG A 68 3.21 5.87 -14.14
CA ARG A 68 3.07 5.20 -15.45
C ARG A 68 1.60 4.91 -15.72
N LEU A 69 1.17 5.13 -16.96
CA LEU A 69 -0.16 4.76 -17.43
C LEU A 69 -0.15 3.30 -17.84
N TYR A 70 -0.80 2.44 -17.07
CA TYR A 70 -1.10 1.07 -17.45
C TYR A 70 -2.33 1.07 -18.34
N VAL A 71 -2.27 0.36 -19.47
CA VAL A 71 -3.39 0.21 -20.40
C VAL A 71 -3.56 -1.27 -20.68
N HIS A 72 -4.77 -1.78 -20.46
CA HIS A 72 -5.10 -3.17 -20.83
C HIS A 72 -5.87 -3.23 -22.15
N TYR A 73 -5.56 -4.27 -22.92
CA TYR A 73 -6.01 -4.47 -24.29
C TYR A 73 -6.74 -5.80 -24.41
N VAL A 74 -7.75 -5.81 -25.27
CA VAL A 74 -8.50 -7.02 -25.66
C VAL A 74 -8.60 -7.12 -27.17
N PRO A 75 -8.92 -8.30 -27.72
CA PRO A 75 -9.10 -8.47 -29.15
C PRO A 75 -10.25 -7.60 -29.67
N ASN A 76 -9.99 -6.80 -30.71
CA ASN A 76 -10.97 -5.85 -31.24
C ASN A 76 -12.26 -6.54 -31.72
N ARG A 77 -12.17 -7.79 -32.18
CA ARG A 77 -13.33 -8.62 -32.57
C ARG A 77 -14.36 -8.82 -31.45
N MET A 78 -13.98 -8.66 -30.19
CA MET A 78 -14.91 -8.77 -29.05
C MET A 78 -15.85 -7.57 -28.94
N ILE A 79 -15.39 -6.37 -29.31
CA ILE A 79 -16.10 -5.10 -29.02
C ILE A 79 -16.47 -4.36 -30.32
N GLY A 80 -15.74 -4.60 -31.41
CA GLY A 80 -15.98 -3.99 -32.72
C GLY A 80 -15.69 -2.49 -32.71
N VAL A 81 -14.53 -2.10 -32.18
CA VAL A 81 -14.10 -0.70 -32.13
C VAL A 81 -13.55 -0.27 -33.48
N THR A 82 -13.95 0.93 -33.89
CA THR A 82 -13.56 1.57 -35.16
C THR A 82 -12.59 2.72 -34.96
N GLN A 83 -12.68 3.43 -33.83
CA GLN A 83 -11.80 4.53 -33.44
C GLN A 83 -11.64 4.55 -31.92
N TRP A 84 -10.52 5.06 -31.44
CA TRP A 84 -10.25 5.27 -30.02
C TRP A 84 -9.63 6.66 -29.83
N ASN A 85 -9.75 7.22 -28.63
CA ASN A 85 -9.09 8.45 -28.22
C ASN A 85 -8.80 8.44 -26.72
N VAL A 86 -7.72 9.10 -26.29
CA VAL A 86 -7.45 9.39 -24.88
C VAL A 86 -7.31 10.90 -24.71
N ASP A 87 -8.14 11.48 -23.84
CA ASP A 87 -8.08 12.89 -23.50
C ASP A 87 -7.81 13.11 -22.01
N LEU A 88 -7.21 14.26 -21.72
CA LEU A 88 -6.82 14.69 -20.39
C LEU A 88 -7.63 15.93 -20.02
N PHE A 89 -8.13 15.96 -18.79
CA PHE A 89 -8.97 17.03 -18.26
C PHE A 89 -8.44 17.48 -16.91
N ASN A 90 -8.13 18.76 -16.77
CA ASN A 90 -7.53 19.30 -15.54
C ASN A 90 -8.58 19.96 -14.61
N THR A 91 -9.85 19.95 -15.02
CA THR A 91 -10.96 20.48 -14.22
C THR A 91 -12.22 19.66 -14.44
N VAL A 92 -13.10 19.58 -13.43
CA VAL A 92 -14.42 18.94 -13.52
C VAL A 92 -15.26 19.53 -14.66
N LYS A 93 -15.21 20.86 -14.85
CA LYS A 93 -15.92 21.54 -15.94
C LYS A 93 -15.44 21.07 -17.31
N SER A 94 -14.12 21.00 -17.52
CA SER A 94 -13.53 20.51 -18.78
C SER A 94 -13.81 19.03 -19.00
N PHE A 95 -13.83 18.23 -17.94
CA PHE A 95 -14.18 16.81 -17.97
C PHE A 95 -15.62 16.61 -18.45
N ASN A 96 -16.60 17.25 -17.80
CA ASN A 96 -18.00 17.11 -18.18
C ASN A 96 -18.24 17.53 -19.64
N ALA A 97 -17.78 18.74 -20.02
CA ALA A 97 -17.94 19.24 -21.39
C ALA A 97 -17.21 18.39 -22.43
N GLY A 98 -16.04 17.86 -22.07
CA GLY A 98 -15.25 16.98 -22.93
C GLY A 98 -15.92 15.65 -23.19
N VAL A 99 -16.45 15.01 -22.14
CA VAL A 99 -17.19 13.75 -22.25
C VAL A 99 -18.47 13.96 -23.06
N ASP A 100 -19.26 15.00 -22.79
CA ASP A 100 -20.48 15.31 -23.54
C ASP A 100 -20.21 15.49 -25.04
N ARG A 101 -19.14 16.22 -25.38
CA ARG A 101 -18.71 16.42 -26.77
C ARG A 101 -18.34 15.09 -27.45
N HIS A 102 -17.61 14.20 -26.77
CA HIS A 102 -17.24 12.89 -27.31
C HIS A 102 -18.47 11.99 -27.50
N VAL A 103 -19.39 12.00 -26.54
CA VAL A 103 -20.66 11.26 -26.64
C VAL A 103 -21.49 11.73 -27.84
N ALA A 104 -21.58 13.06 -28.05
CA ALA A 104 -22.26 13.62 -29.23
C ALA A 104 -21.61 13.20 -30.57
N GLN A 105 -20.30 12.90 -30.58
CA GLN A 105 -19.57 12.40 -31.75
C GLN A 105 -19.66 10.88 -31.93
N GLY A 106 -20.42 10.20 -31.07
CA GLY A 106 -20.64 8.76 -31.08
C GLY A 106 -19.55 7.96 -30.36
N TYR A 107 -18.69 8.59 -29.57
CA TYR A 107 -17.77 7.89 -28.68
C TYR A 107 -18.46 7.49 -27.38
N ILE A 108 -17.95 6.42 -26.76
CA ILE A 108 -18.36 5.94 -25.44
C ILE A 108 -17.18 6.16 -24.49
N PRO A 109 -17.36 6.82 -23.34
CA PRO A 109 -16.33 6.85 -22.31
C PRO A 109 -16.28 5.47 -21.67
N VAL A 110 -15.17 4.77 -21.89
CA VAL A 110 -15.01 3.37 -21.50
C VAL A 110 -14.24 3.25 -20.21
N ASP A 111 -13.23 4.08 -19.96
CA ASP A 111 -12.56 4.06 -18.66
C ASP A 111 -12.00 5.43 -18.31
N LEU A 112 -11.68 5.63 -17.04
CA LEU A 112 -10.99 6.82 -16.59
C LEU A 112 -10.10 6.53 -15.39
N THR A 113 -9.01 7.29 -15.27
CA THR A 113 -8.15 7.30 -14.07
C THR A 113 -7.84 8.73 -13.68
N VAL A 114 -7.53 8.93 -12.41
CA VAL A 114 -7.18 10.23 -11.83
C VAL A 114 -5.71 10.20 -11.42
N PHE A 115 -4.94 11.16 -11.93
CA PHE A 115 -3.56 11.38 -11.51
C PHE A 115 -3.35 12.87 -11.20
N GLY A 116 -3.20 13.17 -9.91
CA GLY A 116 -3.09 14.53 -9.41
C GLY A 116 -4.38 15.29 -9.70
N GLU A 117 -4.27 16.42 -10.38
CA GLU A 117 -5.42 17.22 -10.82
C GLU A 117 -5.93 16.82 -12.21
N THR A 118 -5.32 15.80 -12.83
CA THR A 118 -5.63 15.38 -14.19
C THR A 118 -6.50 14.13 -14.19
N MET A 119 -7.62 14.19 -14.92
CA MET A 119 -8.43 13.04 -15.28
C MET A 119 -8.09 12.60 -16.70
N LEU A 120 -7.68 11.34 -16.87
CA LEU A 120 -7.50 10.74 -18.19
C LEU A 120 -8.71 9.89 -18.50
N VAL A 121 -9.30 10.03 -19.70
CA VAL A 121 -10.48 9.27 -20.10
C VAL A 121 -10.21 8.61 -21.45
N LEU A 122 -10.52 7.31 -21.54
CA LEU A 122 -10.50 6.54 -22.77
C LEU A 122 -11.87 6.52 -23.40
N PHE A 123 -11.90 6.93 -24.67
CA PHE A 123 -13.10 6.99 -25.50
C PHE A 123 -12.99 5.97 -26.62
N LEU A 124 -14.02 5.13 -26.80
CA LEU A 124 -14.08 4.16 -27.89
C LEU A 124 -15.31 4.42 -28.77
N LYS A 125 -15.14 4.37 -30.09
CA LYS A 125 -16.22 4.44 -31.07
C LYS A 125 -16.53 3.04 -31.58
N MET A 126 -17.70 2.52 -31.24
CA MET A 126 -18.11 1.13 -31.50
C MET A 126 -19.55 1.06 -32.02
N LYS A 127 -20.04 -0.15 -32.34
CA LYS A 127 -21.44 -0.35 -32.77
C LYS A 127 -22.46 -0.07 -31.67
N MET A 128 -22.06 -0.22 -30.41
CA MET A 128 -22.88 0.20 -29.27
C MET A 128 -23.09 1.72 -29.32
N LYS A 129 -24.31 2.16 -29.00
CA LYS A 129 -24.64 3.58 -28.81
C LYS A 129 -25.03 3.80 -27.36
N ILE A 130 -24.68 4.96 -26.82
CA ILE A 130 -25.15 5.43 -25.51
C ILE A 130 -25.90 6.74 -25.70
N ASP A 131 -26.84 7.03 -24.81
CA ASP A 131 -27.56 8.31 -24.79
C ASP A 131 -27.22 9.18 -23.58
N SER A 132 -26.58 8.61 -22.54
CA SER A 132 -26.12 9.35 -21.38
C SER A 132 -25.01 8.62 -20.62
N TRP A 133 -24.31 9.37 -19.78
CA TRP A 133 -23.27 8.91 -18.88
C TRP A 133 -23.40 9.57 -17.49
N LYS A 134 -22.80 8.97 -16.47
CA LYS A 134 -22.71 9.53 -15.11
C LYS A 134 -21.36 9.18 -14.49
N TRP A 135 -20.86 10.07 -13.64
CA TRP A 135 -19.75 9.80 -12.74
C TRP A 135 -20.27 9.76 -11.30
N ILE A 136 -19.97 8.69 -10.57
CA ILE A 136 -20.35 8.56 -9.17
C ILE A 136 -19.14 8.17 -8.32
N THR A 137 -19.22 8.45 -7.02
CA THR A 137 -18.17 8.17 -6.06
C THR A 137 -18.77 7.43 -4.87
N THR A 138 -18.08 6.40 -4.38
CA THR A 138 -18.46 5.64 -3.18
C THR A 138 -17.26 5.49 -2.25
N LYS A 139 -17.46 4.92 -1.06
CA LYS A 139 -16.35 4.42 -0.24
C LYS A 139 -15.69 3.23 -0.94
N VAL A 140 -14.42 2.97 -0.61
CA VAL A 140 -13.68 1.77 -1.04
C VAL A 140 -14.14 0.56 -0.21
N ASP A 141 -15.41 0.17 -0.40
CA ASP A 141 -16.05 -0.97 0.23
C ASP A 141 -16.95 -1.67 -0.79
N GLY A 142 -16.85 -3.00 -0.89
CA GLY A 142 -17.58 -3.77 -1.90
C GLY A 142 -19.11 -3.63 -1.82
N LYS A 143 -19.68 -3.49 -0.62
CA LYS A 143 -21.12 -3.31 -0.45
C LYS A 143 -21.55 -1.90 -0.86
N GLU A 144 -20.77 -0.88 -0.48
CA GLU A 144 -21.02 0.51 -0.87
C GLU A 144 -20.94 0.69 -2.40
N ILE A 145 -19.92 0.10 -3.05
CA ILE A 145 -19.77 0.10 -4.51
C ILE A 145 -21.00 -0.54 -5.18
N ALA A 146 -21.39 -1.74 -4.73
CA ALA A 146 -22.54 -2.45 -5.29
C ALA A 146 -23.85 -1.67 -5.10
N GLN A 147 -24.06 -1.06 -3.93
CA GLN A 147 -25.23 -0.22 -3.66
C GLN A 147 -25.24 1.04 -4.52
N GLY A 148 -24.07 1.69 -4.68
CA GLY A 148 -23.90 2.85 -5.56
C GLY A 148 -24.34 2.55 -6.99
N ILE A 149 -23.86 1.44 -7.57
CA ILE A 149 -24.23 1.02 -8.93
C ILE A 149 -25.72 0.62 -9.00
N LYS A 150 -26.24 -0.11 -8.00
CA LYS A 150 -27.63 -0.59 -7.99
C LYS A 150 -28.65 0.53 -8.11
N LYS A 151 -28.39 1.72 -7.54
CA LYS A 151 -29.27 2.91 -7.64
C LYS A 151 -29.50 3.37 -9.09
N PHE A 152 -28.53 3.16 -9.98
CA PHE A 152 -28.60 3.59 -11.38
C PHE A 152 -28.95 2.47 -12.35
N ARG A 153 -28.80 1.21 -11.95
CA ARG A 153 -29.15 0.05 -12.79
C ARG A 153 -30.60 0.08 -13.26
N ASN A 154 -31.53 0.45 -12.38
CA ASN A 154 -32.96 0.56 -12.72
C ASN A 154 -33.27 1.68 -13.74
N GLN A 155 -32.33 2.60 -13.93
CA GLN A 155 -32.41 3.67 -14.92
C GLN A 155 -31.71 3.28 -16.24
N GLY A 156 -31.28 2.02 -16.36
CA GLY A 156 -30.59 1.49 -17.55
C GLY A 156 -29.07 1.75 -17.58
N TYR A 157 -28.49 2.31 -16.52
CA TYR A 157 -27.05 2.53 -16.47
C TYR A 157 -26.29 1.23 -16.13
N VAL A 158 -25.11 1.09 -16.71
CA VAL A 158 -24.16 0.01 -16.46
C VAL A 158 -22.79 0.64 -16.22
N PRO A 159 -21.94 0.06 -15.35
CA PRO A 159 -20.61 0.59 -15.14
C PRO A 159 -19.74 0.31 -16.38
N SER A 160 -18.91 1.28 -16.76
CA SER A 160 -17.95 1.15 -17.88
C SER A 160 -16.49 1.29 -17.43
N GLY A 161 -16.21 2.12 -16.41
CA GLY A 161 -14.85 2.35 -15.90
C GLY A 161 -14.80 2.48 -14.37
N ILE A 162 -13.62 2.26 -13.80
CA ILE A 162 -13.37 2.33 -12.35
C ILE A 162 -12.02 2.99 -12.07
N THR A 163 -11.93 3.73 -10.97
CA THR A 163 -10.64 4.24 -10.47
C THR A 163 -10.75 4.56 -8.97
N THR A 164 -9.62 4.86 -8.34
CA THR A 164 -9.57 5.38 -6.98
C THR A 164 -8.91 6.74 -6.98
N PHE A 165 -9.46 7.66 -6.20
CA PHE A 165 -8.81 8.93 -5.94
C PHE A 165 -9.03 9.32 -4.48
N SER A 166 -7.92 9.67 -3.82
CA SER A 166 -7.86 9.83 -2.36
C SER A 166 -8.43 8.58 -1.66
N ASN A 167 -9.51 8.72 -0.88
CA ASN A 167 -10.15 7.64 -0.14
C ASN A 167 -11.51 7.22 -0.73
N THR A 168 -11.73 7.49 -2.02
CA THR A 168 -13.00 7.21 -2.70
C THR A 168 -12.81 6.31 -3.91
N PHE A 169 -13.83 5.48 -4.15
CA PHE A 169 -13.93 4.64 -5.33
C PHE A 169 -14.82 5.34 -6.35
N GLY A 170 -14.24 5.70 -7.49
CA GLY A 170 -14.93 6.36 -8.57
C GLY A 170 -15.44 5.36 -9.62
N ILE A 171 -16.66 5.56 -10.11
CA ILE A 171 -17.33 4.65 -11.05
C ILE A 171 -17.92 5.47 -12.19
N LEU A 172 -17.48 5.16 -13.41
CA LEU A 172 -18.05 5.69 -14.63
C LEU A 172 -19.21 4.80 -15.05
N LEU A 173 -20.38 5.40 -15.27
CA LEU A 173 -21.58 4.73 -15.71
C LEU A 173 -21.98 5.24 -17.10
N ILE A 174 -22.47 4.34 -17.95
CA ILE A 174 -23.05 4.67 -19.26
C ILE A 174 -24.44 4.06 -19.38
N ARG A 175 -25.29 4.63 -20.23
CA ARG A 175 -26.61 4.05 -20.54
C ARG A 175 -26.67 3.60 -22.01
N PRO A 176 -26.51 2.29 -22.28
CA PRO A 176 -26.54 1.76 -23.63
C PRO A 176 -27.95 1.74 -24.23
N VAL A 177 -28.07 2.18 -25.48
CA VAL A 177 -29.34 2.19 -26.24
C VAL A 177 -29.53 0.89 -27.01
N THR A 178 -28.45 0.35 -27.59
CA THR A 178 -28.51 -0.83 -28.48
C THR A 178 -28.22 -2.16 -27.77
N HIS A 179 -27.74 -2.12 -26.53
CA HIS A 179 -27.37 -3.29 -25.74
C HIS A 179 -27.98 -3.18 -24.33
N GLN A 180 -27.98 -4.29 -23.59
CA GLN A 180 -28.14 -4.30 -22.14
C GLN A 180 -26.96 -5.07 -21.52
N ALA A 181 -26.50 -4.68 -20.34
CA ALA A 181 -25.64 -5.57 -19.56
C ALA A 181 -26.52 -6.53 -18.76
N SER A 182 -26.37 -7.83 -18.95
CA SER A 182 -27.07 -8.82 -18.13
C SER A 182 -26.46 -8.92 -16.73
N THR A 183 -25.13 -8.85 -16.65
CA THR A 183 -24.39 -8.85 -15.39
C THR A 183 -23.07 -8.08 -15.48
N TRP A 184 -22.55 -7.68 -14.32
CA TRP A 184 -21.25 -7.06 -14.14
C TRP A 184 -20.58 -7.59 -12.88
N GLN A 185 -19.24 -7.60 -12.85
CA GLN A 185 -18.46 -7.90 -11.66
C GLN A 185 -17.12 -7.13 -11.68
N ILE A 186 -16.47 -7.04 -10.52
CA ILE A 186 -15.08 -6.57 -10.41
C ILE A 186 -14.28 -7.76 -9.88
N GLY A 187 -13.43 -8.32 -10.72
CA GLY A 187 -12.51 -9.38 -10.32
C GLY A 187 -11.25 -8.78 -9.71
N SER A 188 -10.75 -9.36 -8.62
CA SER A 188 -9.49 -8.99 -7.99
C SER A 188 -8.46 -10.09 -8.26
N TYR A 189 -7.35 -9.73 -8.90
CA TYR A 189 -6.32 -10.65 -9.35
C TYR A 189 -4.96 -10.29 -8.72
N SER A 190 -4.05 -11.25 -8.58
CA SER A 190 -2.65 -10.97 -8.24
C SER A 190 -2.01 -10.09 -9.32
N ARG A 191 -0.90 -9.40 -9.07
CA ARG A 191 -0.20 -8.61 -10.11
C ARG A 191 0.64 -9.47 -11.07
N ASP A 192 0.67 -10.79 -10.88
CA ASP A 192 1.39 -11.69 -11.79
C ASP A 192 0.69 -11.72 -13.15
N ALA A 193 1.36 -11.20 -14.18
CA ALA A 193 0.78 -11.08 -15.52
C ALA A 193 0.32 -12.43 -16.11
N SER A 194 0.99 -13.53 -15.77
CA SER A 194 0.62 -14.87 -16.23
C SER A 194 -0.63 -15.39 -15.54
N GLU A 195 -0.77 -15.14 -14.24
CA GLU A 195 -1.95 -15.51 -13.46
C GLU A 195 -3.17 -14.67 -13.85
N ILE A 196 -3.03 -13.34 -13.93
CA ILE A 196 -4.15 -12.47 -14.36
C ILE A 196 -4.63 -12.89 -15.73
N ARG A 197 -3.71 -13.08 -16.69
CA ARG A 197 -4.07 -13.49 -18.05
C ARG A 197 -4.87 -14.79 -18.02
N LYS A 198 -4.42 -15.80 -17.27
CA LYS A 198 -5.12 -17.09 -17.18
C LYS A 198 -6.54 -16.92 -16.64
N GLU A 199 -6.73 -16.14 -15.57
CA GLU A 199 -8.04 -15.97 -14.95
C GLU A 199 -8.97 -15.09 -15.80
N ILE A 200 -8.47 -14.00 -16.38
CA ILE A 200 -9.26 -13.14 -17.29
C ILE A 200 -9.70 -13.91 -18.53
N LEU A 201 -8.86 -14.78 -19.09
CA LEU A 201 -9.24 -15.62 -20.23
C LEU A 201 -10.39 -16.60 -19.90
N LYS A 202 -10.48 -17.07 -18.65
CA LYS A 202 -11.65 -17.87 -18.22
C LYS A 202 -12.93 -17.03 -18.20
N GLU A 203 -12.85 -15.80 -17.71
CA GLU A 203 -13.99 -14.88 -17.70
C GLU A 203 -14.44 -14.51 -19.11
N ILE A 204 -13.49 -14.29 -20.02
CA ILE A 204 -13.77 -14.08 -21.45
C ILE A 204 -14.48 -15.29 -22.05
N ALA A 205 -14.01 -16.51 -21.75
CA ALA A 205 -14.66 -17.74 -22.20
C ALA A 205 -16.08 -17.91 -21.60
N ALA A 206 -16.34 -17.36 -20.40
CA ALA A 206 -17.68 -17.30 -19.79
C ALA A 206 -18.60 -16.21 -20.39
N GLY A 207 -18.10 -15.46 -21.38
CA GLY A 207 -18.83 -14.41 -22.10
C GLY A 207 -18.72 -13.02 -21.47
N TYR A 208 -17.80 -12.82 -20.51
CA TYR A 208 -17.49 -11.48 -20.02
C TYR A 208 -16.55 -10.73 -20.98
N THR A 209 -16.71 -9.42 -21.03
CA THR A 209 -15.78 -8.51 -21.69
C THR A 209 -15.08 -7.68 -20.61
N PRO A 210 -13.73 -7.66 -20.58
CA PRO A 210 -12.98 -6.79 -19.67
C PRO A 210 -13.18 -5.32 -20.04
N PHE A 211 -13.48 -4.53 -19.03
CA PHE A 211 -13.66 -3.08 -19.10
C PHE A 211 -13.17 -2.50 -17.78
N GLY A 212 -12.52 -1.35 -17.77
CA GLY A 212 -12.04 -0.78 -16.51
C GLY A 212 -10.79 -1.50 -15.96
N LEU A 213 -9.83 -0.72 -15.49
CA LEU A 213 -8.63 -1.23 -14.84
C LEU A 213 -8.35 -0.41 -13.59
N LEU A 214 -8.06 -1.09 -12.48
CA LEU A 214 -7.56 -0.47 -11.26
C LEU A 214 -6.40 -1.32 -10.71
N THR A 215 -5.19 -0.87 -10.93
CA THR A 215 -3.94 -1.57 -10.61
C THR A 215 -3.32 -0.98 -9.34
N GLY A 216 -3.28 -1.77 -8.28
CA GLY A 216 -2.52 -1.49 -7.08
C GLY A 216 -1.15 -2.17 -7.08
N SER A 217 -0.42 -2.00 -5.98
CA SER A 217 0.91 -2.60 -5.79
C SER A 217 0.91 -4.13 -5.82
N ARG A 218 -0.14 -4.77 -5.30
CA ARG A 218 -0.27 -6.24 -5.16
C ARG A 218 -1.42 -6.85 -5.94
N ILE A 219 -2.48 -6.07 -6.16
CA ILE A 219 -3.71 -6.54 -6.76
C ILE A 219 -4.07 -5.69 -7.98
N THR A 220 -4.57 -6.34 -9.01
CA THR A 220 -5.19 -5.68 -10.17
C THR A 220 -6.67 -6.01 -10.15
N ASN A 221 -7.50 -4.99 -10.09
CA ASN A 221 -8.94 -5.12 -10.24
C ASN A 221 -9.32 -4.87 -11.69
N VAL A 222 -10.07 -5.78 -12.28
CA VAL A 222 -10.59 -5.67 -13.64
C VAL A 222 -12.10 -5.74 -13.57
N MET A 223 -12.78 -4.74 -14.11
CA MET A 223 -14.22 -4.80 -14.22
C MET A 223 -14.61 -5.63 -15.46
N LEU A 224 -15.68 -6.40 -15.33
CA LEU A 224 -16.09 -7.39 -16.31
C LEU A 224 -17.57 -7.20 -16.59
N LEU A 225 -17.94 -7.06 -17.86
CA LEU A 225 -19.32 -6.85 -18.31
C LEU A 225 -19.77 -7.96 -19.23
N LYS A 226 -20.99 -8.46 -19.03
CA LYS A 226 -21.65 -9.35 -19.98
C LYS A 226 -22.72 -8.57 -20.73
N LEU A 227 -22.47 -8.29 -22.02
CA LEU A 227 -23.36 -7.49 -22.87
C LEU A 227 -24.22 -8.39 -23.75
N GLU A 228 -25.50 -8.05 -23.85
CA GLU A 228 -26.48 -8.70 -24.71
C GLU A 228 -27.04 -7.69 -25.72
N ASN A 229 -27.15 -8.11 -26.97
CA ASN A 229 -27.82 -7.32 -28.00
C ASN A 229 -29.30 -7.19 -27.62
N LYS A 230 -29.85 -5.96 -27.68
CA LYS A 230 -31.31 -5.77 -27.72
C LYS A 230 -31.82 -6.13 -29.10
N SER A 231 -31.65 -7.38 -29.54
CA SER A 231 -32.26 -7.86 -30.78
C SER A 231 -33.76 -7.90 -30.55
N LYS A 232 -34.47 -6.99 -31.23
CA LYS A 232 -35.91 -6.89 -31.54
C LYS A 232 -36.85 -7.45 -30.45
N PRO A 233 -37.75 -6.63 -29.86
CA PRO A 233 -38.58 -7.03 -28.74
C PRO A 233 -39.17 -8.42 -28.98
N SER A 234 -38.83 -9.37 -28.11
CA SER A 234 -39.60 -10.60 -27.99
C SER A 234 -41.07 -10.17 -27.87
N PRO A 235 -42.00 -10.68 -28.70
CA PRO A 235 -43.39 -10.25 -28.68
C PRO A 235 -43.88 -10.38 -27.24
N ALA A 236 -44.12 -9.23 -26.61
CA ALA A 236 -44.37 -9.15 -25.19
C ALA A 236 -45.61 -9.99 -24.87
N ALA A 237 -45.45 -10.95 -23.96
CA ALA A 237 -46.57 -11.42 -23.16
C ALA A 237 -47.15 -10.20 -22.46
N SER A 238 -48.35 -9.82 -22.87
CA SER A 238 -49.13 -8.70 -22.33
C SER A 238 -49.30 -8.86 -20.82
N GLN A 239 -48.47 -8.16 -20.04
CA GLN A 239 -48.77 -7.86 -18.65
C GLN A 239 -49.01 -6.36 -18.55
N THR A 240 -50.29 -6.05 -18.44
CA THR A 240 -50.87 -4.73 -18.22
C THR A 240 -50.27 -4.08 -16.97
N PRO A 241 -49.64 -2.89 -17.07
CA PRO A 241 -49.26 -2.12 -15.90
C PRO A 241 -50.44 -1.24 -15.47
N THR A 242 -50.90 -1.45 -14.24
CA THR A 242 -51.83 -0.57 -13.55
C THR A 242 -51.17 0.79 -13.30
N ALA A 243 -51.84 1.86 -13.73
CA ALA A 243 -51.40 3.24 -13.62
C ALA A 243 -51.30 3.70 -12.15
N SER A 244 -50.29 4.52 -11.87
CA SER A 244 -50.33 5.46 -10.76
C SER A 244 -49.70 6.76 -11.22
N GLN A 245 -50.57 7.76 -11.36
CA GLN A 245 -50.28 9.16 -11.63
C GLN A 245 -49.64 9.78 -10.38
N THR A 246 -48.76 10.79 -10.54
CA THR A 246 -48.88 12.22 -10.12
C THR A 246 -47.49 12.90 -10.29
N PRO A 247 -47.33 14.24 -10.21
CA PRO A 247 -47.28 15.14 -11.35
C PRO A 247 -45.92 15.85 -11.55
N ALA A 248 -45.78 16.43 -12.74
CA ALA A 248 -44.67 17.28 -13.16
C ALA A 248 -44.58 18.59 -12.35
N THR A 249 -43.36 18.96 -11.98
CA THR A 249 -43.03 20.34 -11.56
C THR A 249 -42.07 20.94 -12.57
N SER A 250 -42.51 21.99 -13.24
CA SER A 250 -41.77 22.79 -14.20
C SER A 250 -40.87 23.78 -13.44
N LEU A 251 -39.59 23.87 -13.79
CA LEU A 251 -38.72 24.98 -13.37
C LEU A 251 -38.02 25.58 -14.60
N THR A 252 -38.35 26.84 -14.84
CA THR A 252 -37.82 27.75 -15.85
C THR A 252 -36.56 28.47 -15.35
N HIS A 253 -35.66 28.74 -16.29
CA HIS A 253 -34.64 29.80 -16.35
C HIS A 253 -33.77 30.13 -15.12
N ILE A 254 -32.46 29.86 -15.23
CA ILE A 254 -31.40 30.64 -14.57
C ILE A 254 -30.37 31.09 -15.61
N LYS A 255 -30.21 32.41 -15.70
CA LYS A 255 -29.18 33.12 -16.48
C LYS A 255 -27.79 32.86 -15.92
N SER A 256 -26.82 32.64 -16.78
CA SER A 256 -25.40 32.53 -16.43
C SER A 256 -24.81 33.91 -16.08
N PRO A 257 -24.00 34.05 -15.01
CA PRO A 257 -23.12 35.17 -14.84
C PRO A 257 -21.73 34.85 -15.42
N THR A 258 -21.26 35.73 -16.29
CA THR A 258 -19.85 35.85 -16.69
C THR A 258 -19.06 36.53 -15.59
N SER A 259 -18.03 35.87 -15.05
CA SER A 259 -17.00 36.51 -14.24
C SER A 259 -15.62 35.99 -14.62
N ASN A 260 -14.78 36.92 -15.06
CA ASN A 260 -13.32 36.78 -15.14
C ASN A 260 -12.76 36.55 -13.73
N VAL A 261 -11.99 35.49 -13.54
CA VAL A 261 -11.27 35.23 -12.28
C VAL A 261 -9.79 35.04 -12.60
N SER A 262 -8.97 35.94 -12.03
CA SER A 262 -7.51 35.91 -11.96
C SER A 262 -7.00 34.67 -11.21
N PRO A 263 -5.73 34.24 -11.40
CA PRO A 263 -5.23 32.98 -10.86
C PRO A 263 -5.26 33.00 -9.33
N THR A 264 -6.17 32.21 -8.77
CA THR A 264 -6.36 32.06 -7.34
C THR A 264 -5.18 31.29 -6.74
N SER A 265 -4.55 31.89 -5.73
CA SER A 265 -3.74 31.25 -4.69
C SER A 265 -4.00 29.74 -4.57
N THR A 266 -3.01 28.91 -4.90
CA THR A 266 -3.03 27.47 -4.64
C THR A 266 -3.18 27.26 -3.14
N ALA A 267 -4.39 26.92 -2.69
CA ALA A 267 -4.67 26.62 -1.31
C ALA A 267 -3.74 25.49 -0.86
N THR A 268 -2.89 25.77 0.14
CA THR A 268 -1.98 24.78 0.70
C THR A 268 -2.81 23.65 1.30
N LEU A 269 -2.62 22.42 0.81
CA LEU A 269 -3.30 21.23 1.34
C LEU A 269 -2.91 21.03 2.81
N ALA A 270 -3.90 20.94 3.69
CA ALA A 270 -3.65 20.71 5.11
C ALA A 270 -3.37 19.22 5.40
N LEU A 271 -2.33 18.93 6.18
CA LEU A 271 -1.97 17.61 6.66
C LEU A 271 -2.76 17.31 7.93
N LYS A 272 -3.71 16.38 7.86
CA LYS A 272 -4.54 15.99 9.01
C LYS A 272 -3.87 14.89 9.83
N PRO A 273 -4.05 14.83 11.16
CA PRO A 273 -3.48 13.78 12.00
C PRO A 273 -3.83 12.36 11.54
N GLU A 274 -5.09 12.11 11.16
CA GLU A 274 -5.55 10.78 10.74
C GLU A 274 -4.93 10.35 9.41
N MET A 275 -4.71 11.31 8.51
CA MET A 275 -4.00 11.09 7.24
C MET A 275 -2.56 10.70 7.54
N LEU A 276 -1.83 11.54 8.28
CA LEU A 276 -0.42 11.28 8.59
C LEU A 276 -0.21 9.93 9.29
N MET A 277 -1.05 9.59 10.27
CA MET A 277 -0.97 8.30 10.96
C MET A 277 -1.24 7.10 10.03
N GLY A 278 -2.18 7.23 9.11
CA GLY A 278 -2.44 6.22 8.08
C GLY A 278 -1.23 5.99 7.19
N GLU A 279 -0.64 7.06 6.68
CA GLU A 279 0.52 7.02 5.79
C GLU A 279 1.78 6.49 6.50
N ILE A 280 2.02 6.88 7.76
CA ILE A 280 3.12 6.32 8.58
C ILE A 280 2.96 4.80 8.73
N SER A 281 1.74 4.34 9.04
CA SER A 281 1.47 2.91 9.23
C SER A 281 1.69 2.12 7.93
N GLU A 282 1.23 2.64 6.80
CA GLU A 282 1.42 2.00 5.49
C GLU A 282 2.88 2.02 5.06
N PHE A 283 3.57 3.15 5.25
CA PHE A 283 5.02 3.29 5.02
C PHE A 283 5.81 2.25 5.83
N LEU A 284 5.56 2.10 7.13
CA LEU A 284 6.23 1.10 7.97
C LEU A 284 5.91 -0.34 7.55
N SER A 285 4.68 -0.60 7.10
CA SER A 285 4.28 -1.90 6.55
C SER A 285 5.05 -2.24 5.28
N LEU A 286 5.16 -1.28 4.35
CA LEU A 286 5.89 -1.44 3.10
C LEU A 286 7.40 -1.50 3.35
N LEU A 287 7.96 -0.67 4.23
CA LEU A 287 9.39 -0.67 4.55
C LEU A 287 9.84 -2.03 5.10
N ARG A 288 9.02 -2.69 5.92
CA ARG A 288 9.28 -4.07 6.38
C ARG A 288 9.26 -5.09 5.25
N ALA A 289 8.31 -4.98 4.33
CA ALA A 289 8.13 -5.97 3.26
C ALA A 289 9.16 -5.76 2.12
N ASN A 290 9.20 -4.53 1.61
CA ASN A 290 9.94 -4.09 0.44
C ASN A 290 10.38 -2.60 0.59
N PRO A 291 11.58 -2.35 1.12
CA PRO A 291 12.13 -0.99 1.27
C PRO A 291 12.17 -0.17 -0.02
N GLU A 292 12.46 -0.81 -1.16
CA GLU A 292 12.52 -0.11 -2.47
C GLU A 292 11.15 0.45 -2.84
N GLN A 293 10.10 -0.37 -2.69
CA GLN A 293 8.73 0.06 -2.94
C GLN A 293 8.26 1.14 -1.97
N ALA A 294 8.64 1.07 -0.69
CA ALA A 294 8.35 2.13 0.28
C ALA A 294 8.97 3.45 -0.16
N SER A 295 10.21 3.42 -0.65
CA SER A 295 10.88 4.59 -1.23
C SER A 295 10.17 5.15 -2.45
N ASP A 296 9.72 4.30 -3.38
CA ASP A 296 9.06 4.77 -4.60
C ASP A 296 7.69 5.40 -4.37
N ILE A 297 6.95 4.94 -3.35
CA ILE A 297 5.62 5.44 -3.03
C ILE A 297 5.69 6.68 -2.13
N TYR A 298 6.47 6.61 -1.05
CA TYR A 298 6.42 7.60 0.02
C TYR A 298 7.52 8.65 -0.05
N ILE A 299 8.62 8.39 -0.74
CA ILE A 299 9.79 9.27 -0.70
C ILE A 299 9.86 10.08 -1.98
N THR A 300 9.78 11.39 -1.81
CA THR A 300 9.92 12.36 -2.90
C THR A 300 11.32 12.29 -3.53
N PRO A 301 11.50 12.79 -4.77
CA PRO A 301 12.82 12.87 -5.39
C PRO A 301 13.88 13.55 -4.51
N GLU A 302 13.49 14.54 -3.72
CA GLU A 302 14.35 15.27 -2.78
C GLU A 302 14.80 14.40 -1.60
N GLY A 303 13.93 13.52 -1.10
CA GLY A 303 14.23 12.60 0.01
C GLY A 303 15.02 11.36 -0.42
N LYS A 304 14.95 10.98 -1.70
CA LYS A 304 15.54 9.72 -2.20
C LYS A 304 17.05 9.57 -1.92
N PRO A 305 17.91 10.59 -2.08
CA PRO A 305 19.33 10.46 -1.74
C PRO A 305 19.55 10.02 -0.28
N GLY A 306 18.89 10.69 0.68
CA GLY A 306 19.00 10.34 2.09
C GLY A 306 18.49 8.93 2.39
N PHE A 307 17.40 8.49 1.74
CA PHE A 307 16.95 7.11 1.86
C PHE A 307 17.94 6.09 1.30
N MET A 308 18.57 6.37 0.16
CA MET A 308 19.56 5.48 -0.44
C MET A 308 20.79 5.32 0.44
N ASP A 309 21.24 6.40 1.07
CA ASP A 309 22.36 6.37 2.03
C ASP A 309 22.00 5.49 3.24
N ILE A 310 20.83 5.71 3.83
CA ILE A 310 20.35 4.92 4.98
C ILE A 310 20.14 3.45 4.59
N SER A 311 19.57 3.19 3.41
CA SER A 311 19.33 1.83 2.89
C SER A 311 20.64 1.08 2.65
N THR A 312 21.66 1.76 2.10
CA THR A 312 22.99 1.20 1.89
C THR A 312 23.67 0.89 3.21
N LEU A 313 23.55 1.80 4.17
CA LEU A 313 24.18 1.67 5.48
C LEU A 313 23.53 0.60 6.36
N CYS A 314 22.20 0.52 6.38
CA CYS A 314 21.46 -0.47 7.15
C CYS A 314 21.39 -1.83 6.45
N GLY A 315 21.43 -1.87 5.11
CA GLY A 315 21.27 -3.07 4.31
C GLY A 315 20.03 -3.88 4.73
N PRO A 316 20.15 -5.21 4.97
CA PRO A 316 19.04 -6.03 5.44
C PRO A 316 18.41 -5.58 6.77
N ALA A 317 19.16 -4.85 7.60
CA ALA A 317 18.67 -4.36 8.88
C ALA A 317 17.61 -3.26 8.75
N MET A 318 17.44 -2.67 7.57
CA MET A 318 16.38 -1.69 7.29
C MET A 318 14.98 -2.26 7.59
N LYS A 319 14.74 -3.53 7.27
CA LYS A 319 13.45 -4.19 7.56
C LYS A 319 13.21 -4.32 9.07
N PHE A 320 14.29 -4.53 9.81
CA PHE A 320 14.26 -4.61 11.27
C PHE A 320 14.04 -3.23 11.90
N LEU A 321 14.68 -2.18 11.37
CA LEU A 321 14.45 -0.78 11.75
C LEU A 321 13.00 -0.31 11.55
N ALA A 322 12.19 -1.03 10.77
CA ALA A 322 10.77 -0.72 10.59
C ALA A 322 9.87 -1.53 11.53
N THR A 323 10.44 -2.21 12.53
CA THR A 323 9.75 -3.13 13.43
C THR A 323 9.89 -2.66 14.87
N GLY A 324 8.77 -2.37 15.53
CA GLY A 324 8.76 -1.98 16.94
C GLY A 324 9.10 -0.50 17.18
N GLU A 325 8.86 0.34 16.17
CA GLU A 325 9.05 1.79 16.27
C GLU A 325 7.99 2.45 17.14
N VAL A 326 8.42 3.41 17.93
CA VAL A 326 7.57 4.35 18.65
C VAL A 326 7.52 5.64 17.84
N PRO A 327 6.40 5.93 17.15
CA PRO A 327 6.28 7.17 16.38
C PRO A 327 6.21 8.37 17.33
N MET A 328 6.90 9.45 16.97
CA MET A 328 6.89 10.74 17.63
C MET A 328 6.57 11.80 16.59
N ILE A 329 5.65 12.73 16.87
CA ILE A 329 5.18 13.70 15.87
C ILE A 329 5.32 15.13 16.42
N SER A 330 5.84 16.03 15.59
CA SER A 330 5.84 17.47 15.81
C SER A 330 5.30 18.18 14.56
N TRP A 331 4.28 19.01 14.72
CA TRP A 331 3.68 19.76 13.61
C TRP A 331 4.49 21.01 13.32
N LEU A 332 4.99 21.14 12.09
CA LEU A 332 5.78 22.31 11.65
C LEU A 332 4.90 23.41 11.04
N GLY A 333 3.69 23.04 10.60
CA GLY A 333 2.70 23.94 10.05
C GLY A 333 1.44 23.18 9.59
N PRO A 334 0.50 23.87 8.90
CA PRO A 334 -0.75 23.25 8.47
C PRO A 334 -0.58 22.09 7.51
N SER A 335 0.54 22.01 6.79
CA SER A 335 0.79 21.06 5.71
C SER A 335 2.06 20.23 5.91
N GLU A 336 2.70 20.33 7.07
CA GLU A 336 4.04 19.78 7.30
C GLU A 336 4.20 19.29 8.74
N ALA A 337 4.80 18.11 8.90
CA ALA A 337 5.10 17.51 10.19
C ALA A 337 6.46 16.83 10.18
N MET A 338 7.17 16.91 11.30
CA MET A 338 8.33 16.09 11.59
C MET A 338 7.88 14.84 12.32
N VAL A 339 8.30 13.68 11.83
CA VAL A 339 7.99 12.37 12.41
C VAL A 339 9.29 11.65 12.75
N GLY A 340 9.48 11.34 14.02
CA GLY A 340 10.55 10.48 14.52
C GLY A 340 10.05 9.05 14.70
N LEU A 341 10.60 8.10 13.95
CA LEU A 341 10.33 6.67 14.13
C LEU A 341 11.44 6.10 15.01
N TYR A 342 11.19 6.02 16.32
CA TYR A 342 12.20 5.65 17.31
C TYR A 342 12.22 4.16 17.59
N HIS A 343 13.37 3.50 17.37
CA HIS A 343 13.65 2.10 17.63
C HIS A 343 14.31 1.93 19.02
N PRO A 344 13.56 1.65 20.10
CA PRO A 344 14.09 1.74 21.47
C PRO A 344 15.25 0.79 21.75
N TRP A 345 15.27 -0.35 21.05
CA TRP A 345 16.23 -1.43 21.26
C TRP A 345 17.62 -1.11 20.69
N ALA A 346 17.62 -0.42 19.57
CA ALA A 346 18.82 0.02 18.88
C ALA A 346 19.22 1.44 19.33
N ASP A 347 18.32 2.13 20.05
CA ASP A 347 18.42 3.54 20.41
C ASP A 347 18.66 4.40 19.17
N LEU A 348 17.81 4.21 18.14
CA LEU A 348 17.89 4.90 16.86
C LEU A 348 16.59 5.60 16.53
N MET A 349 16.68 6.69 15.79
CA MET A 349 15.53 7.38 15.25
C MET A 349 15.70 7.64 13.76
N LEU A 350 14.72 7.19 12.99
CA LEU A 350 14.55 7.63 11.62
C LEU A 350 13.69 8.90 11.65
N LEU A 351 14.32 10.05 11.44
CA LEU A 351 13.65 11.34 11.31
C LEU A 351 13.11 11.46 9.89
N THR A 352 11.85 11.86 9.75
CA THR A 352 11.17 11.99 8.46
C THR A 352 10.33 13.27 8.43
N GLU A 353 10.56 14.11 7.43
CA GLU A 353 9.78 15.31 7.18
C GLU A 353 8.65 14.99 6.22
N TRP A 354 7.41 15.03 6.72
CA TRP A 354 6.21 14.74 5.97
C TRP A 354 5.53 16.02 5.50
N ARG A 355 5.14 16.06 4.23
CA ARG A 355 4.31 17.15 3.69
C ARG A 355 3.05 16.62 3.05
N ALA A 356 1.97 17.39 3.17
CA ALA A 356 0.76 17.13 2.42
C ALA A 356 1.03 17.23 0.91
N SER A 357 0.42 16.32 0.18
CA SER A 357 0.47 16.23 -1.28
C SER A 357 -0.93 15.97 -1.82
N ASN A 358 -1.10 16.08 -3.14
CA ASN A 358 -2.37 15.74 -3.79
C ASN A 358 -2.77 14.26 -3.61
N PHE A 359 -1.85 13.41 -3.16
CA PHE A 359 -2.03 11.96 -3.03
C PHE A 359 -1.99 11.46 -1.58
N GLY A 360 -2.02 12.36 -0.58
CA GLY A 360 -1.84 11.99 0.83
C GLY A 360 -0.65 12.73 1.43
N ALA A 361 0.21 12.04 2.16
CA ALA A 361 1.44 12.62 2.73
C ALA A 361 2.69 11.93 2.16
N ALA A 362 3.75 12.70 1.91
CA ALA A 362 5.01 12.19 1.38
C ALA A 362 6.20 12.69 2.19
N ILE A 363 7.26 11.88 2.23
CA ILE A 363 8.52 12.15 2.90
C ILE A 363 9.40 13.00 1.96
N HIS A 364 9.63 14.25 2.35
CA HIS A 364 10.48 15.20 1.64
C HIS A 364 11.95 15.09 2.02
N SER A 365 12.20 14.67 3.25
CA SER A 365 13.54 14.55 3.76
C SER A 365 13.58 13.54 4.89
N LEU A 366 14.74 12.90 5.06
CA LEU A 366 14.94 11.96 6.16
C LEU A 366 16.40 11.93 6.60
N GLU A 367 16.60 11.48 7.84
CA GLU A 367 17.90 11.35 8.48
C GLU A 367 17.85 10.20 9.49
N LEU A 368 18.91 9.38 9.56
CA LEU A 368 19.04 8.36 10.58
C LEU A 368 19.98 8.86 11.68
N VAL A 369 19.47 8.98 12.89
CA VAL A 369 20.26 9.41 14.05
C VAL A 369 20.16 8.41 15.20
N THR A 370 21.16 8.41 16.08
CA THR A 370 21.03 7.76 17.38
C THR A 370 20.13 8.55 18.33
N GLY A 371 19.55 7.90 19.33
CA GLY A 371 18.71 8.56 20.32
C GLY A 371 19.51 9.47 21.24
N ASP A 372 20.77 9.14 21.56
CA ASP A 372 21.65 10.01 22.34
C ASP A 372 22.07 11.25 21.56
N PHE A 373 22.20 11.17 20.24
CA PHE A 373 22.37 12.36 19.40
C PHE A 373 21.24 13.37 19.64
N LEU A 374 19.98 12.93 19.73
CA LEU A 374 18.87 13.84 20.03
C LEU A 374 18.89 14.31 21.48
N ARG A 375 19.10 13.40 22.44
CA ARG A 375 19.13 13.74 23.88
C ARG A 375 20.24 14.75 24.23
N ASN A 376 21.36 14.72 23.50
CA ASN A 376 22.49 15.62 23.69
C ASN A 376 22.49 16.83 22.75
N GLY A 377 21.42 17.07 21.99
CA GLY A 377 21.34 18.20 21.06
C GLY A 377 22.39 18.15 19.94
N GLY A 378 22.82 16.95 19.55
CA GLY A 378 23.82 16.72 18.52
C GLY A 378 25.27 16.80 19.01
N GLU A 379 25.51 17.12 20.29
CA GLU A 379 26.86 17.29 20.82
C GLU A 379 27.48 15.96 21.31
N PRO A 380 28.79 15.75 21.11
CA PRO A 380 29.51 14.59 21.63
C PRO A 380 29.69 14.65 23.17
N PRO A 381 30.02 13.51 23.84
CA PRO A 381 30.32 12.19 23.27
C PRO A 381 29.07 11.39 22.92
N TYR A 382 29.13 10.70 21.77
CA TYR A 382 28.09 9.76 21.36
C TYR A 382 28.29 8.40 22.02
N GLN A 383 27.19 7.79 22.46
CA GLN A 383 27.13 6.51 23.12
C GLN A 383 26.85 5.41 22.11
N ILE A 384 27.77 4.46 21.98
CA ILE A 384 27.59 3.29 21.10
C ILE A 384 26.52 2.35 21.68
N MET A 385 26.39 2.33 23.02
CA MET A 385 25.47 1.46 23.70
C MET A 385 24.17 2.20 24.04
N PRO A 386 23.00 1.64 23.66
CA PRO A 386 21.70 2.16 24.06
C PRO A 386 21.67 2.53 25.53
N LEU A 387 21.10 3.70 25.86
CA LEU A 387 21.09 4.20 27.23
C LEU A 387 20.57 3.14 28.21
N TRP A 388 19.50 2.43 27.87
CA TRP A 388 18.92 1.40 28.73
C TRP A 388 19.82 0.17 29.00
N ARG A 389 20.88 -0.01 28.20
CA ARG A 389 21.88 -1.09 28.36
C ARG A 389 23.11 -0.64 29.14
N GLN A 390 23.22 0.64 29.48
CA GLN A 390 24.39 1.13 30.18
C GLN A 390 24.46 0.60 31.62
N PRO A 391 25.68 0.33 32.14
CA PRO A 391 25.84 -0.10 33.53
C PRO A 391 25.22 0.94 34.48
N GLY A 392 24.52 0.48 35.51
CA GLY A 392 23.93 1.34 36.54
C GLY A 392 22.54 1.89 36.24
N GLN A 393 21.93 1.58 35.09
CA GLN A 393 20.59 2.08 34.72
C GLN A 393 19.41 1.34 35.37
N GLY A 394 19.68 0.35 36.22
CA GLY A 394 18.65 -0.46 36.88
C GLY A 394 18.16 -1.62 36.02
N LEU A 395 16.93 -2.09 36.28
CA LEU A 395 16.34 -3.19 35.52
C LEU A 395 16.04 -2.73 34.08
N PRO A 396 16.42 -3.53 33.05
CA PRO A 396 16.32 -3.09 31.66
C PRO A 396 14.95 -2.56 31.21
N PRO A 397 13.80 -3.09 31.67
CA PRO A 397 12.49 -2.52 31.32
C PRO A 397 12.27 -1.08 31.80
N GLU A 398 12.72 -0.74 33.01
CA GLU A 398 12.55 0.61 33.58
C GLU A 398 13.49 1.60 32.90
N ALA A 399 14.75 1.19 32.71
CA ALA A 399 15.76 1.94 31.98
C ALA A 399 15.31 2.27 30.55
N LEU A 400 14.65 1.32 29.88
CA LEU A 400 14.09 1.50 28.56
C LEU A 400 12.94 2.50 28.54
N ARG A 401 11.96 2.38 29.46
CA ARG A 401 10.86 3.36 29.58
C ARG A 401 11.37 4.77 29.76
N LYS A 402 12.37 4.94 30.63
CA LYS A 402 13.06 6.21 30.85
C LYS A 402 13.71 6.72 29.56
N THR A 403 14.46 5.86 28.87
CA THR A 403 15.14 6.22 27.61
C THR A 403 14.15 6.69 26.54
N VAL A 404 13.03 5.99 26.37
CA VAL A 404 11.97 6.37 25.41
C VAL A 404 11.36 7.72 25.77
N SER A 405 11.06 7.93 27.05
CA SER A 405 10.50 9.19 27.55
C SER A 405 11.46 10.36 27.35
N GLU A 406 12.74 10.20 27.70
CA GLU A 406 13.78 11.21 27.52
C GLU A 406 14.01 11.54 26.05
N THR A 407 14.00 10.52 25.19
CA THR A 407 14.15 10.70 23.74
C THR A 407 12.94 11.42 23.14
N GLY A 408 11.72 11.08 23.55
CA GLY A 408 10.50 11.78 23.13
C GLY A 408 10.46 13.23 23.62
N ALA A 409 10.93 13.50 24.84
CA ALA A 409 11.07 14.85 25.36
C ALA A 409 12.09 15.66 24.55
N ALA A 410 13.25 15.07 24.23
CA ALA A 410 14.27 15.70 23.39
C ALA A 410 13.74 16.00 21.98
N PHE A 411 13.11 15.02 21.32
CA PHE A 411 12.49 15.19 20.01
C PHE A 411 11.50 16.36 20.00
N ARG A 412 10.57 16.39 20.96
CA ARG A 412 9.60 17.49 21.09
C ARG A 412 10.28 18.83 21.36
N SER A 413 11.33 18.86 22.18
CA SER A 413 12.05 20.09 22.47
C SER A 413 12.75 20.66 21.24
N ILE A 414 13.29 19.80 20.36
CA ILE A 414 14.03 20.21 19.16
C ILE A 414 13.05 20.68 18.07
N PHE A 415 11.95 19.95 17.86
CA PHE A 415 11.10 20.15 16.68
C PHE A 415 9.79 20.91 16.93
N ARG A 416 9.50 21.35 18.15
CA ARG A 416 8.28 22.10 18.46
C ARG A 416 8.18 23.41 17.68
N ASP A 417 9.29 24.14 17.63
CA ASP A 417 9.37 25.47 17.03
C ASP A 417 10.16 25.46 15.71
N ALA A 418 10.36 24.28 15.14
CA ALA A 418 11.18 24.12 13.96
C ALA A 418 10.54 24.77 12.73
N LEU A 419 11.37 25.42 11.91
CA LEU A 419 10.88 26.16 10.76
C LEU A 419 10.40 25.21 9.63
N PRO A 420 9.23 25.47 9.02
CA PRO A 420 8.73 24.68 7.90
C PRO A 420 9.58 24.90 6.64
N GLY A 421 9.33 24.07 5.61
CA GLY A 421 9.99 24.14 4.31
C GLY A 421 11.38 23.51 4.31
N GLY A 422 11.58 22.42 5.07
CA GLY A 422 12.84 21.66 5.07
C GLY A 422 13.98 22.33 5.84
N LYS A 423 13.66 23.31 6.67
CA LYS A 423 14.63 24.06 7.48
C LYS A 423 14.88 23.44 8.85
N TRP A 424 14.22 22.33 9.20
CA TRP A 424 14.38 21.64 10.49
C TRP A 424 15.84 21.20 10.77
N ARG A 425 16.69 21.05 9.75
CA ARG A 425 18.13 20.79 9.96
C ARG A 425 18.87 21.98 10.59
N MET A 426 18.25 23.15 10.65
CA MET A 426 18.82 24.32 11.33
C MET A 426 18.66 24.26 12.84
N GLU A 427 17.78 23.38 13.36
CA GLU A 427 17.49 23.30 14.79
C GLU A 427 18.66 22.72 15.60
N LEU A 428 19.45 21.82 15.00
CA LEU A 428 20.70 21.32 15.60
C LEU A 428 21.89 21.65 14.71
N PRO A 429 22.91 22.36 15.23
CA PRO A 429 24.14 22.63 14.47
C PRO A 429 24.79 21.38 13.88
N ALA A 430 24.69 20.24 14.58
CA ALA A 430 25.24 18.96 14.16
C ALA A 430 24.64 18.42 12.85
N PHE A 431 23.38 18.75 12.50
CA PHE A 431 22.80 18.38 11.19
C PHE A 431 23.48 19.07 10.01
N ARG A 432 24.25 20.14 10.26
CA ARG A 432 25.01 20.85 9.22
C ARG A 432 26.43 20.32 9.08
N ASN A 433 26.83 19.37 9.92
CA ASN A 433 28.14 18.76 9.87
C ASN A 433 28.02 17.35 9.28
N ALA A 434 28.29 17.23 7.99
CA ALA A 434 28.20 15.95 7.27
C ALA A 434 29.05 14.85 7.91
N THR A 435 30.25 15.19 8.44
CA THR A 435 31.11 14.22 9.12
C THR A 435 30.47 13.66 10.39
N LEU A 436 29.84 14.52 11.20
CA LEU A 436 29.12 14.07 12.40
C LEU A 436 27.90 13.21 12.03
N LEU A 437 27.16 13.58 10.98
CA LEU A 437 26.03 12.78 10.52
C LEU A 437 26.44 11.41 10.01
N THR A 438 27.48 11.33 9.17
CA THR A 438 28.01 10.04 8.70
C THR A 438 28.50 9.19 9.87
N ALA A 439 29.20 9.78 10.85
CA ALA A 439 29.66 9.07 12.04
C ALA A 439 28.47 8.53 12.85
N ASN A 440 27.46 9.37 13.09
CA ASN A 440 26.26 9.02 13.85
C ASN A 440 25.43 7.93 13.16
N ALA A 441 25.20 8.05 11.85
CA ALA A 441 24.51 7.03 11.08
C ALA A 441 25.27 5.69 11.13
N SER A 442 26.61 5.72 11.05
CA SER A 442 27.46 4.52 11.13
C SER A 442 27.36 3.85 12.50
N LEU A 443 27.33 4.64 13.59
CA LEU A 443 27.03 4.13 14.93
C LEU A 443 25.64 3.47 14.98
N GLY A 444 24.66 4.07 14.31
CA GLY A 444 23.33 3.49 14.23
C GLY A 444 23.29 2.14 13.54
N ALA A 445 23.92 2.02 12.37
CA ALA A 445 24.01 0.75 11.67
C ALA A 445 24.79 -0.32 12.44
N LEU A 446 25.82 0.07 13.20
CA LEU A 446 26.51 -0.83 14.11
C LEU A 446 25.57 -1.35 15.21
N SER A 447 24.74 -0.47 15.80
CA SER A 447 23.74 -0.85 16.81
C SER A 447 22.72 -1.87 16.28
N LEU A 448 22.19 -1.67 15.07
CA LEU A 448 21.30 -2.63 14.41
C LEU A 448 22.02 -3.96 14.13
N SER A 449 23.23 -3.89 13.58
CA SER A 449 24.04 -5.06 13.26
C SER A 449 24.34 -5.91 14.50
N ARG A 450 24.56 -5.27 15.65
CA ARG A 450 24.76 -5.96 16.93
C ARG A 450 23.52 -6.76 17.33
N ILE A 451 22.32 -6.19 17.21
CA ILE A 451 21.07 -6.89 17.53
C ILE A 451 20.90 -8.11 16.61
N LEU A 452 21.10 -7.93 15.30
CA LEU A 452 21.02 -9.03 14.34
C LEU A 452 22.05 -10.13 14.62
N LYS A 453 23.28 -9.76 15.02
CA LYS A 453 24.30 -10.73 15.47
C LYS A 453 23.84 -11.48 16.72
N SER A 454 23.19 -10.82 17.67
CA SER A 454 22.62 -11.48 18.85
C SER A 454 21.53 -12.50 18.48
N PHE A 455 20.71 -12.21 17.47
CA PHE A 455 19.72 -13.16 16.95
C PHE A 455 20.36 -14.33 16.22
N HIS A 456 21.37 -14.06 15.39
CA HIS A 456 22.14 -15.10 14.73
C HIS A 456 22.78 -16.03 15.76
N ALA A 457 23.44 -15.45 16.76
CA ALA A 457 24.08 -16.18 17.85
C ALA A 457 23.09 -17.05 18.64
N LEU A 458 21.88 -16.54 18.93
CA LEU A 458 20.81 -17.34 19.55
C LEU A 458 20.47 -18.59 18.73
N ALA A 459 20.54 -18.50 17.39
CA ALA A 459 20.22 -19.60 16.50
C ALA A 459 21.40 -20.56 16.24
N SER A 460 22.64 -20.06 16.28
CA SER A 460 23.82 -20.82 15.82
C SER A 460 24.80 -21.24 16.92
N GLU A 461 24.86 -20.55 18.06
CA GLU A 461 25.86 -20.84 19.09
C GLU A 461 25.43 -22.01 20.01
N PRO A 462 26.30 -23.00 20.27
CA PRO A 462 25.97 -24.18 21.06
C PRO A 462 25.53 -23.89 22.50
N ASP A 463 26.12 -22.89 23.14
CA ASP A 463 25.82 -22.46 24.51
C ASP A 463 24.45 -21.77 24.63
N LYS A 464 23.94 -21.18 23.53
CA LYS A 464 22.60 -20.58 23.45
C LYS A 464 21.49 -21.56 23.07
N LYS A 465 21.83 -22.79 22.69
CA LYS A 465 20.86 -23.83 22.27
C LYS A 465 19.79 -24.11 23.33
N ALA A 466 20.16 -24.09 24.61
CA ALA A 466 19.23 -24.29 25.72
C ALA A 466 18.19 -23.17 25.79
N LEU A 467 18.64 -21.92 25.68
CA LEU A 467 17.79 -20.74 25.65
C LEU A 467 16.86 -20.75 24.43
N ALA A 468 17.41 -21.00 23.23
CA ALA A 468 16.62 -21.07 22.01
C ALA A 468 15.52 -22.15 22.08
N LYS A 469 15.84 -23.31 22.65
CA LYS A 469 14.87 -24.41 22.86
C LYS A 469 13.76 -24.00 23.82
N GLU A 470 14.10 -23.43 24.98
CA GLU A 470 13.08 -23.02 25.96
C GLU A 470 12.25 -21.83 25.46
N LEU A 471 12.87 -20.85 24.77
CA LEU A 471 12.16 -19.75 24.11
C LEU A 471 11.17 -20.28 23.06
N GLY A 472 11.60 -21.20 22.19
CA GLY A 472 10.72 -21.81 21.18
C GLY A 472 9.54 -22.56 21.81
N LYS A 473 9.76 -23.27 22.91
CA LYS A 473 8.70 -23.94 23.68
C LYS A 473 7.74 -22.93 24.30
N THR A 474 8.25 -21.85 24.89
CA THR A 474 7.45 -20.74 25.44
C THR A 474 6.60 -20.09 24.35
N MET A 475 7.19 -19.71 23.21
CA MET A 475 6.46 -19.09 22.09
C MET A 475 5.40 -20.02 21.51
N LYS A 476 5.69 -21.32 21.39
CA LYS A 476 4.70 -22.32 20.95
C LYS A 476 3.51 -22.39 21.91
N MET A 477 3.76 -22.42 23.21
CA MET A 477 2.70 -22.48 24.23
C MET A 477 1.86 -21.20 24.24
N LEU A 478 2.50 -20.03 24.09
CA LEU A 478 1.80 -18.73 23.94
C LEU A 478 0.91 -18.71 22.70
N GLY A 479 1.43 -19.15 21.55
CA GLY A 479 0.67 -19.28 20.30
C GLY A 479 -0.47 -20.31 20.34
N GLN A 480 -0.51 -21.17 21.37
CA GLN A 480 -1.60 -22.12 21.65
C GLN A 480 -2.57 -21.60 22.73
N GLY A 481 -2.42 -20.35 23.18
CA GLY A 481 -3.27 -19.77 24.23
C GLY A 481 -2.88 -20.15 25.67
N GLY A 482 -1.69 -20.73 25.87
CA GLY A 482 -1.19 -21.20 27.16
C GLY A 482 -0.68 -20.12 28.12
N ILE A 483 -1.08 -18.85 27.96
CA ILE A 483 -0.58 -17.74 28.80
C ILE A 483 -0.91 -17.94 30.29
N ARG A 484 -2.08 -18.51 30.62
CA ARG A 484 -2.46 -18.80 32.01
C ARG A 484 -1.53 -19.83 32.65
N GLU A 485 -1.18 -20.87 31.90
CA GLU A 485 -0.26 -21.92 32.35
C GLU A 485 1.15 -21.35 32.57
N ILE A 486 1.62 -20.49 31.67
CA ILE A 486 2.92 -19.81 31.82
C ILE A 486 2.93 -18.96 33.09
N LEU A 487 1.93 -18.10 33.30
CA LEU A 487 1.85 -17.23 34.48
C LEU A 487 1.81 -18.03 35.80
N GLN A 488 1.13 -19.19 35.81
CA GLN A 488 1.11 -20.09 36.96
C GLN A 488 2.46 -20.76 37.24
N LYS A 489 3.24 -21.07 36.19
CA LYS A 489 4.57 -21.69 36.31
C LYS A 489 5.63 -20.70 36.75
N THR A 490 5.59 -19.46 36.25
CA THR A 490 6.58 -18.41 36.56
C THR A 490 6.40 -17.81 37.96
N GLY A 491 5.18 -17.84 38.51
CA GLY A 491 4.87 -17.25 39.82
C GLY A 491 5.27 -18.06 41.07
N LYS A 492 5.82 -19.28 40.92
CA LYS A 492 6.15 -20.17 42.06
C LYS A 492 7.65 -20.19 42.44
N GLY A 493 8.44 -19.25 41.92
CA GLY A 493 9.90 -19.17 42.11
C GLY A 493 10.34 -18.20 43.22
N SER A 494 11.66 -18.01 43.32
CA SER A 494 12.35 -17.13 44.26
C SER A 494 11.79 -15.70 44.29
N ALA A 495 12.03 -14.98 45.40
CA ALA A 495 11.64 -13.57 45.54
C ALA A 495 12.13 -12.74 44.33
N GLY A 496 11.19 -12.22 43.54
CA GLY A 496 11.45 -11.50 42.28
C GLY A 496 10.96 -12.19 41.00
N SER A 497 10.49 -13.44 41.06
CA SER A 497 10.01 -14.19 39.88
C SER A 497 8.56 -13.90 39.48
N THR A 498 7.80 -13.20 40.32
CA THR A 498 6.38 -12.89 40.05
C THR A 498 6.26 -11.67 39.15
N SER A 499 5.55 -11.84 38.02
CA SER A 499 5.09 -10.72 37.18
C SER A 499 4.28 -9.73 38.01
N SER A 500 4.33 -8.44 37.65
CA SER A 500 3.46 -7.45 38.31
C SER A 500 1.98 -7.82 38.14
N ALA A 501 1.13 -7.49 39.11
CA ALA A 501 -0.30 -7.77 39.02
C ALA A 501 -0.95 -7.12 37.78
N GLY A 502 -0.45 -5.94 37.37
CA GLY A 502 -0.84 -5.27 36.13
C GLY A 502 -0.43 -6.05 34.88
N SER A 503 0.84 -6.46 34.79
CA SER A 503 1.35 -7.32 33.70
C SER A 503 0.50 -8.58 33.56
N ALA A 504 0.29 -9.31 34.66
CA ALA A 504 -0.47 -10.56 34.65
C ALA A 504 -1.91 -10.36 34.18
N ARG A 505 -2.59 -9.32 34.65
CA ARG A 505 -3.98 -9.00 34.26
C ARG A 505 -4.09 -8.66 32.77
N TYR A 506 -3.13 -7.93 32.22
CA TYR A 506 -3.10 -7.62 30.78
C TYR A 506 -2.83 -8.89 29.97
N LEU A 507 -1.77 -9.63 30.31
CA LEU A 507 -1.33 -10.81 29.58
C LEU A 507 -2.43 -11.90 29.57
N GLN A 508 -3.20 -12.06 30.64
CA GLN A 508 -4.33 -13.00 30.68
C GLN A 508 -5.44 -12.71 29.66
N LYS A 509 -5.52 -11.50 29.12
CA LYS A 509 -6.49 -11.10 28.09
C LYS A 509 -5.97 -11.28 26.65
N THR A 510 -4.68 -11.59 26.49
CA THR A 510 -4.08 -11.81 25.17
C THR A 510 -4.55 -13.13 24.56
N SER A 511 -4.64 -13.19 23.22
CA SER A 511 -5.10 -14.36 22.47
C SER A 511 -3.94 -15.11 21.82
N ALA A 512 -4.19 -16.34 21.34
CA ALA A 512 -3.22 -17.08 20.53
C ALA A 512 -2.76 -16.29 19.29
N SER A 513 -3.69 -15.61 18.61
CA SER A 513 -3.42 -14.79 17.41
C SER A 513 -2.53 -13.58 17.70
N TYR A 514 -2.63 -13.04 18.92
CA TYR A 514 -1.71 -12.00 19.40
C TYR A 514 -0.28 -12.54 19.44
N TRP A 515 -0.06 -13.71 20.06
CA TRP A 515 1.28 -14.29 20.20
C TRP A 515 1.89 -14.82 18.89
N SER A 516 1.06 -15.25 17.93
CA SER A 516 1.56 -15.72 16.63
C SER A 516 2.18 -14.61 15.78
N GLN A 517 1.93 -13.35 16.12
CA GLN A 517 2.46 -12.19 15.42
C GLN A 517 3.63 -11.53 16.16
N ALA A 518 3.95 -11.97 17.38
CA ALA A 518 5.03 -11.41 18.19
C ALA A 518 6.40 -11.76 17.61
N GLN A 519 7.31 -10.80 17.64
CA GLN A 519 8.66 -10.87 17.09
C GLN A 519 9.67 -10.50 18.16
N ILE A 520 10.85 -11.12 18.10
CA ILE A 520 11.96 -10.79 18.99
C ILE A 520 12.53 -9.44 18.57
N MET A 521 12.58 -8.52 19.54
CA MET A 521 13.09 -7.16 19.36
C MET A 521 14.51 -7.01 19.87
N ASP A 522 14.87 -7.73 20.94
CA ASP A 522 16.25 -7.75 21.42
C ASP A 522 16.46 -8.94 22.36
N LEU A 523 17.73 -9.26 22.59
CA LEU A 523 18.17 -10.28 23.53
C LEU A 523 19.39 -9.77 24.31
N VAL A 524 19.32 -9.82 25.63
CA VAL A 524 20.45 -9.63 26.54
C VAL A 524 20.77 -10.98 27.19
N THR A 525 22.00 -11.47 27.04
CA THR A 525 22.45 -12.69 27.71
C THR A 525 23.54 -12.36 28.73
N ALA A 526 23.42 -12.91 29.93
CA ALA A 526 24.44 -12.94 30.97
C ALA A 526 24.79 -14.39 31.33
N ARG A 527 25.76 -14.59 32.21
CA ARG A 527 26.23 -15.94 32.61
C ARG A 527 25.10 -16.83 33.15
N GLU A 528 24.20 -16.25 33.94
CA GLU A 528 23.17 -16.98 34.70
C GLU A 528 21.74 -16.66 34.23
N GLY A 529 21.58 -15.83 33.19
CA GLY A 529 20.26 -15.42 32.77
C GLY A 529 20.21 -14.79 31.40
N ALA A 530 19.00 -14.69 30.85
CA ALA A 530 18.72 -14.01 29.60
C ALA A 530 17.42 -13.22 29.66
N LEU A 531 17.40 -12.06 29.03
CA LEU A 531 16.23 -11.22 28.86
C LEU A 531 15.91 -11.10 27.37
N VAL A 532 14.74 -11.59 26.97
CA VAL A 532 14.24 -11.50 25.59
C VAL A 532 13.12 -10.47 25.55
N PHE A 533 13.22 -9.51 24.64
CA PHE A 533 12.17 -8.53 24.38
C PHE A 533 11.37 -8.94 23.15
N LEU A 534 10.05 -8.80 23.24
CA LEU A 534 9.12 -9.04 22.15
C LEU A 534 8.28 -7.79 21.88
N ASN A 535 7.89 -7.57 20.63
CA ASN A 535 6.88 -6.57 20.31
C ASN A 535 5.47 -7.06 20.66
N SER A 536 4.57 -6.09 20.89
CA SER A 536 3.12 -6.32 20.91
C SER A 536 2.55 -6.05 19.51
N PRO A 537 2.01 -7.06 18.82
CA PRO A 537 1.42 -6.85 17.50
C PRO A 537 0.27 -5.85 17.55
N GLY A 538 0.30 -4.85 16.66
CA GLY A 538 -0.71 -3.80 16.60
C GLY A 538 -0.66 -2.76 17.74
N SER A 539 0.35 -2.79 18.61
CA SER A 539 0.51 -1.79 19.67
C SER A 539 1.98 -1.37 19.79
N PRO A 540 2.41 -0.31 19.08
CA PRO A 540 3.82 0.08 19.01
C PRO A 540 4.42 0.57 20.34
N TRP A 541 3.60 0.87 21.35
CA TRP A 541 4.05 1.29 22.69
C TRP A 541 4.02 0.17 23.73
N VAL A 542 3.53 -1.02 23.37
CA VAL A 542 3.45 -2.17 24.29
C VAL A 542 4.50 -3.20 23.89
N PHE A 543 5.28 -3.64 24.86
CA PHE A 543 6.29 -4.68 24.66
C PHE A 543 6.21 -5.71 25.76
N ILE A 544 6.83 -6.85 25.52
CA ILE A 544 6.87 -7.95 26.48
C ILE A 544 8.32 -8.32 26.75
N SER A 545 8.67 -8.52 28.01
CA SER A 545 9.94 -9.13 28.37
C SER A 545 9.76 -10.53 28.92
N LEU A 546 10.64 -11.45 28.49
CA LEU A 546 10.78 -12.80 29.01
C LEU A 546 12.14 -12.92 29.70
N LEU A 547 12.13 -13.20 31.00
CA LEU A 547 13.33 -13.46 31.78
C LEU A 547 13.53 -14.97 31.92
N PHE A 548 14.72 -15.44 31.56
CA PHE A 548 15.14 -16.83 31.67
C PHE A 548 16.32 -16.94 32.63
N ASP A 549 16.32 -17.98 33.47
CA ASP A 549 17.53 -18.41 34.18
C ASP A 549 18.30 -19.42 33.33
N LEU A 550 19.62 -19.33 33.36
CA LEU A 550 20.56 -20.19 32.65
C LEU A 550 21.48 -20.90 33.64
N HIS A 551 21.35 -22.22 33.76
CA HIS A 551 22.21 -23.04 34.63
C HIS A 551 22.50 -24.41 33.99
N ASP A 552 23.78 -24.81 33.99
CA ASP A 552 24.23 -26.14 33.54
C ASP A 552 23.71 -26.54 32.15
N GLY A 553 23.75 -25.62 31.18
CA GLY A 553 23.24 -25.87 29.83
C GLY A 553 21.70 -26.06 29.77
N ARG A 554 20.97 -25.60 30.79
CA ARG A 554 19.50 -25.55 30.81
C ARG A 554 19.04 -24.10 30.89
N ALA A 555 17.93 -23.81 30.23
CA ALA A 555 17.23 -22.54 30.33
C ALA A 555 15.83 -22.77 30.90
N LYS A 556 15.37 -21.89 31.77
CA LYS A 556 14.01 -21.93 32.33
C LYS A 556 13.41 -20.54 32.34
N LEU A 557 12.21 -20.38 31.78
CA LEU A 557 11.45 -19.14 31.89
C LEU A 557 11.08 -18.90 33.36
N GLN A 558 11.51 -17.77 33.90
CA GLN A 558 11.22 -17.36 35.27
C GLN A 558 10.12 -16.33 35.36
N ARG A 559 10.04 -15.41 34.39
CA ARG A 559 9.15 -14.25 34.47
C ARG A 559 8.77 -13.74 33.09
N ILE A 560 7.52 -13.27 32.98
CA ILE A 560 6.99 -12.60 31.80
C ILE A 560 6.37 -11.27 32.23
N ASP A 561 6.73 -10.16 31.61
CA ASP A 561 6.21 -8.85 31.99
C ASP A 561 5.77 -8.02 30.80
N LEU A 562 4.81 -7.15 31.07
CA LEU A 562 4.43 -6.08 30.19
C LEU A 562 5.37 -4.88 30.40
N ILE A 563 5.94 -4.41 29.31
CA ILE A 563 6.65 -3.14 29.24
C ILE A 563 5.74 -2.18 28.50
N ASP A 564 4.98 -1.41 29.28
CA ASP A 564 4.26 -0.27 28.76
C ASP A 564 5.24 0.90 28.66
N LEU A 565 5.49 1.38 27.44
CA LEU A 565 6.28 2.58 27.25
C LEU A 565 5.40 3.79 27.56
N PRO A 566 5.87 4.76 28.37
CA PRO A 566 5.10 5.95 28.65
C PRO A 566 4.87 6.74 27.35
N ASP A 567 3.62 6.79 26.88
CA ASP A 567 2.96 8.03 26.45
C ASP A 567 1.47 7.76 26.14
N GLY A 568 0.63 7.99 27.15
CA GLY A 568 -0.81 8.25 26.99
C GLY A 568 -1.11 9.66 26.48
N SER A 569 -0.13 10.35 25.86
CA SER A 569 -0.23 11.75 25.42
C SER A 569 -0.58 11.91 23.93
N PHE A 570 -0.91 10.84 23.20
CA PHE A 570 -1.49 10.96 21.84
C PHE A 570 -2.90 11.59 21.82
N ASN A 571 -3.46 11.92 22.99
CA ASN A 571 -4.76 12.57 23.16
C ASN A 571 -4.68 14.09 23.47
N GLN A 572 -3.55 14.76 23.24
CA GLN A 572 -3.47 16.23 23.34
C GLN A 572 -3.19 16.88 22.00
#